data_AF-A0A932CRW0-F1
#
_entry.id   AF-A0A932CRW0-F1
#
_cell.length_a   1.000
_cell.length_b   1.000
_cell.length_c   1.000
_cell.angle_alpha   90.00
_cell.angle_beta   90.00
_cell.angle_gamma   90.00
#
_symmetry.space_group_name_H-M   'P 1'
#
loop_
_entity.id
_entity.type
_entity.pdbx_description
1 polymer ?
#
loop_
_entity_poly.entity_id
_entity_poly.type
_entity_poly.pdbx_seq_one_letter_code
_entity_poly.pdbx_strand_id
1 'polypeptide(L)'
;MLHRNPHWSALLLGTALLGGCDSDDGATSRDAQPPDDGGGSGDGGGVDDGGRDGGSAGLPEEPVFSGTFEEPDRRWLRDLDLPPGPDGVGYSMFEMPIGTMILDPDDRGPITAAGECAALILACWDPDLRNYAGCLQNVRQCPDDRPWEGDRPFCCPTACEPRYQDLRRQGLDAAHALTAAIWDDPSCMPAMESGQ
;
A
#
# COMPACT_ATOMS: atom_id res chain seq x y z
N MET A 1 -18.29 -3.56 21.87
CA MET A 1 -18.31 -2.11 21.55
C MET A 1 -16.96 -1.81 20.92
N LEU A 2 -16.86 -1.88 19.59
CA LEU A 2 -15.65 -1.57 18.84
C LEU A 2 -15.43 -0.05 18.92
N HIS A 3 -14.33 0.39 19.53
CA HIS A 3 -13.90 1.78 19.46
C HIS A 3 -13.52 2.07 18.00
N ARG A 4 -14.41 2.71 17.24
CA ARG A 4 -14.06 3.34 15.96
C ARG A 4 -12.95 4.37 16.26
N ASN A 5 -11.73 4.09 15.82
CA ASN A 5 -10.65 5.06 15.84
C ASN A 5 -11.07 6.26 14.94
N PRO A 6 -11.28 7.46 15.49
CA PRO A 6 -11.83 8.60 14.75
C PRO A 6 -10.86 9.20 13.72
N HIS A 7 -9.63 8.70 13.62
CA HIS A 7 -8.60 9.25 12.73
C HIS A 7 -8.76 8.85 11.25
N TRP A 8 -9.55 7.83 10.92
CA TRP A 8 -9.73 7.39 9.53
C TRP A 8 -10.72 8.26 8.74
N SER A 9 -11.60 9.01 9.41
CA SER A 9 -12.60 9.85 8.74
C SER A 9 -12.08 11.20 8.21
N ALA A 10 -10.80 11.52 8.41
CA ALA A 10 -10.27 12.84 8.08
C ALA A 10 -9.64 12.97 6.68
N LEU A 11 -9.51 11.88 5.91
CA LEU A 11 -8.79 11.91 4.63
C LEU A 11 -9.66 12.02 3.35
N LEU A 12 -10.99 12.15 3.46
CA LEU A 12 -11.89 12.19 2.28
C LEU A 12 -12.60 13.53 2.03
N LEU A 13 -12.12 14.64 2.60
CA LEU A 13 -12.73 15.98 2.40
C LEU A 13 -11.71 17.01 1.91
N GLY A 14 -11.43 16.97 0.60
CA GLY A 14 -10.72 17.99 -0.16
C GLY A 14 -10.16 17.36 -1.44
N THR A 15 -10.48 17.74 -2.67
CA THR A 15 -10.76 19.09 -3.18
C THR A 15 -11.45 18.89 -4.54
N ALA A 16 -12.72 19.26 -4.67
CA ALA A 16 -13.43 19.27 -5.95
C ALA A 16 -13.77 20.71 -6.32
N LEU A 17 -12.80 21.46 -6.85
CA LEU A 17 -13.05 22.72 -7.55
C LEU A 17 -12.07 22.92 -8.73
N LEU A 18 -12.69 22.91 -9.93
CA LEU A 18 -12.39 23.73 -11.10
C LEU A 18 -11.10 23.46 -11.91
N GLY A 19 -11.28 22.96 -13.12
CA GLY A 19 -10.28 23.05 -14.19
C GLY A 19 -10.67 22.28 -15.44
N GLY A 20 -11.55 22.86 -16.27
CA GLY A 20 -11.75 22.39 -17.64
C GLY A 20 -10.69 22.96 -18.58
N CYS A 21 -10.20 22.14 -19.52
CA CYS A 21 -9.62 22.49 -20.81
C CYS A 21 -9.94 21.30 -21.74
N ASP A 22 -10.88 21.43 -22.67
CA ASP A 22 -10.74 21.91 -24.05
C ASP A 22 -9.97 20.95 -24.95
N SER A 23 -10.59 20.65 -26.10
CA SER A 23 -10.21 19.62 -27.06
C SER A 23 -9.39 20.24 -28.19
N ASP A 24 -8.29 19.60 -28.59
CA ASP A 24 -7.65 19.90 -29.87
C ASP A 24 -7.21 18.61 -30.59
N ASP A 25 -7.91 18.36 -31.70
CA ASP A 25 -7.54 17.45 -32.78
C ASP A 25 -6.33 18.02 -33.56
N GLY A 26 -5.32 17.19 -33.84
CA GLY A 26 -4.20 17.63 -34.66
C GLY A 26 -3.29 16.51 -35.14
N ALA A 27 -3.66 15.85 -36.23
CA ALA A 27 -2.77 14.97 -36.98
C ALA A 27 -1.78 15.76 -37.84
N THR A 28 -0.48 15.50 -37.72
CA THR A 28 0.48 15.65 -38.84
C THR A 28 1.67 14.69 -38.72
N SER A 29 1.89 13.91 -39.77
CA SER A 29 3.17 13.27 -40.09
C SER A 29 4.20 14.30 -40.58
N ARG A 30 5.48 14.15 -40.19
CA ARG A 30 6.68 14.11 -41.07
C ARG A 30 7.99 14.33 -40.31
N ASP A 31 8.93 13.44 -40.65
CA ASP A 31 10.40 13.50 -40.77
C ASP A 31 11.26 14.64 -40.17
N ALA A 32 12.45 14.18 -39.72
CA ALA A 32 13.79 14.79 -39.76
C ALA A 32 14.26 15.70 -38.60
N GLN A 33 15.33 15.24 -37.93
CA GLN A 33 16.27 16.03 -37.12
C GLN A 33 17.07 17.02 -38.00
N PRO A 34 17.53 18.17 -37.44
CA PRO A 34 18.92 18.28 -36.97
C PRO A 34 19.07 19.08 -35.63
N PRO A 35 20.30 19.18 -35.05
CA PRO A 35 20.54 19.71 -33.71
C PRO A 35 20.85 21.22 -33.73
N ASP A 36 20.44 21.96 -32.69
CA ASP A 36 21.00 23.28 -32.43
C ASP A 36 20.89 23.67 -30.95
N ASP A 37 21.99 24.24 -30.49
CA ASP A 37 22.28 24.83 -29.19
C ASP A 37 21.38 26.05 -28.91
N GLY A 38 20.69 26.04 -27.77
CA GLY A 38 19.80 27.13 -27.37
C GLY A 38 19.79 27.32 -25.86
N GLY A 39 20.71 28.13 -25.37
CA GLY A 39 20.73 28.61 -23.99
C GLY A 39 19.50 29.48 -23.70
N GLY A 40 18.64 29.00 -22.82
CA GLY A 40 17.52 29.75 -22.25
C GLY A 40 17.71 29.90 -20.75
N SER A 41 18.21 31.06 -20.33
CA SER A 41 18.06 31.54 -18.95
C SER A 41 16.57 31.82 -18.70
N GLY A 42 15.90 30.89 -18.03
CA GLY A 42 14.54 31.04 -17.55
C GLY A 42 14.55 31.27 -16.05
N ASP A 43 14.27 32.50 -15.64
CA ASP A 43 14.12 32.94 -14.27
C ASP A 43 12.91 32.28 -13.57
N GLY A 44 13.18 31.62 -12.44
CA GLY A 44 12.50 31.91 -11.18
C GLY A 44 10.97 31.74 -11.11
N GLY A 45 10.50 30.49 -11.08
CA GLY A 45 9.22 30.13 -10.48
C GLY A 45 9.45 29.12 -9.36
N GLY A 46 9.80 29.61 -8.16
CA GLY A 46 9.97 28.78 -6.98
C GLY A 46 8.64 28.14 -6.58
N VAL A 47 8.41 26.91 -7.03
CA VAL A 47 7.55 25.99 -6.29
C VAL A 47 8.35 25.60 -5.05
N ASP A 48 8.06 26.31 -3.96
CA ASP A 48 8.33 25.82 -2.61
C ASP A 48 7.53 24.52 -2.44
N ASP A 49 8.10 23.40 -2.88
CA ASP A 49 7.68 22.04 -2.53
C ASP A 49 7.88 21.89 -1.02
N GLY A 50 6.89 22.41 -0.30
CA GLY A 50 6.84 22.43 1.15
C GLY A 50 7.14 21.06 1.71
N GLY A 51 8.13 21.03 2.61
CA GLY A 51 8.28 19.96 3.58
C GLY A 51 8.33 18.57 2.98
N ARG A 52 9.44 18.25 2.29
CA ARG A 52 10.03 16.93 2.52
C ARG A 52 10.40 16.89 4.00
N ASP A 53 9.43 16.59 4.85
CA ASP A 53 9.68 16.05 6.18
C ASP A 53 10.71 14.95 5.91
N GLY A 54 11.94 15.22 6.32
CA GLY A 54 13.07 14.36 6.10
C GLY A 54 12.80 13.07 6.84
N GLY A 55 12.06 12.17 6.19
CA GLY A 55 11.84 10.80 6.58
C GLY A 55 13.23 10.28 6.83
N SER A 56 13.56 10.14 8.11
CA SER A 56 14.87 9.75 8.55
C SER A 56 15.16 8.44 7.83
N ALA A 57 16.15 8.44 6.93
CA ALA A 57 16.54 7.28 6.14
C ALA A 57 16.47 6.05 7.07
N GLY A 58 15.54 5.15 6.75
CA GLY A 58 14.96 4.24 7.71
C GLY A 58 16.03 3.45 8.45
N LEU A 59 16.28 3.77 9.72
CA LEU A 59 16.93 2.78 10.57
C LEU A 59 15.97 1.57 10.66
N PRO A 60 16.50 0.34 10.88
CA PRO A 60 15.69 -0.79 11.29
C PRO A 60 14.71 -0.34 12.37
N GLU A 61 13.45 -0.73 12.22
CA GLU A 61 12.43 -0.37 13.20
C GLU A 61 12.50 -1.38 14.34
N GLU A 62 12.82 -0.92 15.55
CA GLU A 62 12.75 -1.80 16.73
C GLU A 62 11.29 -2.22 16.95
N PRO A 63 10.98 -3.52 17.06
CA PRO A 63 9.61 -3.98 17.26
C PRO A 63 9.03 -3.45 18.57
N VAL A 64 7.97 -2.65 18.47
CA VAL A 64 7.19 -2.18 19.62
C VAL A 64 5.83 -2.83 19.55
N PHE A 65 5.49 -3.62 20.57
CA PHE A 65 4.17 -4.21 20.70
C PHE A 65 3.72 -4.20 22.16
N SER A 66 2.59 -3.55 22.41
CA SER A 66 1.99 -3.49 23.75
C SER A 66 0.46 -3.53 23.67
N GLY A 67 -0.14 -3.89 24.80
CA GLY A 67 -1.59 -4.05 24.93
C GLY A 67 -2.10 -5.38 24.35
N THR A 68 -3.36 -5.38 23.94
CA THR A 68 -4.02 -6.51 23.30
C THR A 68 -4.47 -6.12 21.90
N PHE A 69 -4.33 -7.04 20.94
CA PHE A 69 -4.83 -6.89 19.59
C PHE A 69 -5.84 -7.99 19.31
N GLU A 70 -7.09 -7.61 19.04
CA GLU A 70 -8.12 -8.53 18.57
C GLU A 70 -7.97 -8.68 17.06
N GLU A 71 -7.52 -9.84 16.62
CA GLU A 71 -7.26 -10.08 15.20
C GLU A 71 -8.56 -10.04 14.40
N PRO A 72 -8.65 -9.22 13.33
CA PRO A 72 -9.81 -9.19 12.47
C PRO A 72 -10.03 -10.55 11.80
N ASP A 73 -11.31 -10.89 11.64
CA ASP A 73 -11.75 -12.00 10.81
C ASP A 73 -12.28 -11.49 9.45
N ARG A 74 -12.73 -12.39 8.57
CA ARG A 74 -13.31 -11.97 7.27
C ARG A 74 -14.58 -11.16 7.38
N ARG A 75 -15.33 -11.28 8.49
CA ARG A 75 -16.54 -10.47 8.69
C ARG A 75 -16.15 -9.01 8.92
N TRP A 76 -15.03 -8.79 9.62
CA TRP A 76 -14.48 -7.44 9.78
C TRP A 76 -14.22 -6.74 8.44
N LEU A 77 -13.63 -7.42 7.44
CA LEU A 77 -13.44 -6.82 6.10
C LEU A 77 -14.76 -6.43 5.44
N ARG A 78 -15.79 -7.26 5.57
CA ARG A 78 -17.12 -6.99 4.99
C ARG A 78 -17.84 -5.85 5.69
N ASP A 79 -17.53 -5.64 6.96
CA ASP A 79 -18.07 -4.57 7.79
C ASP A 79 -17.30 -3.24 7.60
N LEU A 80 -16.15 -3.27 6.93
CA LEU A 80 -15.51 -2.05 6.46
C LEU A 80 -16.36 -1.44 5.35
N ASP A 81 -16.70 -0.17 5.50
CA ASP A 81 -17.41 0.62 4.49
C ASP A 81 -16.44 1.01 3.34
N LEU A 82 -15.77 0.00 2.76
CA LEU A 82 -14.85 0.19 1.65
C LEU A 82 -15.66 0.43 0.37
N PRO A 83 -15.19 1.32 -0.52
CA PRO A 83 -15.83 1.52 -1.80
C PRO A 83 -15.85 0.20 -2.59
N PRO A 84 -16.99 -0.17 -3.20
CA PRO A 84 -17.05 -1.37 -4.02
C PRO A 84 -16.08 -1.28 -5.20
N GLY A 85 -15.65 -2.43 -5.70
CA GLY A 85 -14.92 -2.50 -6.97
C GLY A 85 -15.72 -1.90 -8.14
N PRO A 86 -15.06 -1.45 -9.22
CA PRO A 86 -15.73 -0.84 -10.38
C PRO A 86 -16.76 -1.76 -11.04
N ASP A 87 -16.55 -3.08 -10.93
CA ASP A 87 -17.47 -4.10 -11.47
C ASP A 87 -18.52 -4.57 -10.45
N GLY A 88 -18.57 -3.95 -9.26
CA GLY A 88 -19.44 -4.36 -8.15
C GLY A 88 -18.98 -5.63 -7.42
N VAL A 89 -17.78 -6.13 -7.74
CA VAL A 89 -17.15 -7.29 -7.11
C VAL A 89 -16.00 -6.82 -6.22
N GLY A 90 -15.95 -7.34 -4.99
CA GLY A 90 -14.91 -7.00 -4.02
C GLY A 90 -14.87 -5.52 -3.62
N TYR A 91 -13.73 -5.10 -3.06
CA TYR A 91 -13.50 -3.76 -2.54
C TYR A 91 -12.25 -3.14 -3.17
N SER A 92 -12.36 -1.86 -3.56
CA SER A 92 -11.21 -1.11 -4.06
C SER A 92 -10.35 -0.67 -2.88
N MET A 93 -9.07 -1.09 -2.84
CA MET A 93 -8.16 -0.69 -1.76
C MET A 93 -7.34 0.55 -2.13
N PHE A 94 -6.63 0.51 -3.26
CA PHE A 94 -5.80 1.62 -3.74
C PHE A 94 -5.61 1.56 -5.25
N GLU A 95 -5.42 2.73 -5.87
CA GLU A 95 -5.06 2.85 -7.28
C GLU A 95 -3.54 2.69 -7.44
N MET A 96 -3.13 1.72 -8.24
CA MET A 96 -1.75 1.56 -8.68
C MET A 96 -1.62 2.08 -10.12
N PRO A 97 -0.41 2.42 -10.60
CA PRO A 97 -0.20 2.80 -12.01
C PRO A 97 -0.67 1.75 -13.03
N ILE A 98 -0.80 0.50 -12.60
CA ILE A 98 -1.22 -0.65 -13.42
C ILE A 98 -2.72 -0.99 -13.29
N GLY A 99 -3.47 -0.26 -12.44
CA GLY A 99 -4.89 -0.51 -12.18
C GLY A 99 -5.26 -0.45 -10.70
N THR A 100 -6.55 -0.62 -10.39
CA THR A 100 -7.05 -0.64 -9.01
C THR A 100 -6.87 -2.03 -8.41
N MET A 101 -6.29 -2.11 -7.21
CA MET A 101 -6.27 -3.37 -6.46
C MET A 101 -7.66 -3.64 -5.89
N ILE A 102 -8.27 -4.74 -6.34
CA ILE A 102 -9.56 -5.22 -5.85
C ILE A 102 -9.33 -6.38 -4.88
N LEU A 103 -9.84 -6.23 -3.66
CA LEU A 103 -9.88 -7.29 -2.68
C LEU A 103 -11.25 -7.96 -2.73
N ASP A 104 -11.34 -9.12 -3.35
CA ASP A 104 -12.52 -9.96 -3.27
C ASP A 104 -12.34 -11.01 -2.15
N PRO A 105 -13.08 -10.92 -1.03
CA PRO A 105 -12.96 -11.88 0.06
C PRO A 105 -13.51 -13.27 -0.27
N ASP A 106 -14.27 -13.41 -1.37
CA ASP A 106 -14.83 -14.69 -1.83
C ASP A 106 -13.94 -15.37 -2.88
N ASP A 107 -13.04 -14.63 -3.57
CA ASP A 107 -12.03 -15.18 -4.48
C ASP A 107 -10.65 -15.25 -3.83
N ARG A 108 -10.26 -16.45 -3.37
CA ARG A 108 -9.00 -16.66 -2.65
C ARG A 108 -7.86 -17.00 -3.61
N GLY A 109 -7.04 -15.99 -3.92
CA GLY A 109 -5.76 -16.15 -4.61
C GLY A 109 -4.57 -15.59 -3.81
N PRO A 110 -3.34 -15.71 -4.34
CA PRO A 110 -2.14 -15.12 -3.74
C PRO A 110 -2.28 -13.61 -3.45
N ILE A 111 -2.89 -12.86 -4.37
CA ILE A 111 -3.13 -11.41 -4.21
C ILE A 111 -4.10 -11.14 -3.06
N THR A 112 -5.21 -11.89 -2.96
CA THR A 112 -6.16 -11.76 -1.86
C THR A 112 -5.49 -12.08 -0.52
N ALA A 113 -4.66 -13.14 -0.45
CA ALA A 113 -3.92 -13.46 0.76
C ALA A 113 -2.90 -12.38 1.15
N ALA A 114 -2.25 -11.73 0.17
CA ALA A 114 -1.37 -10.59 0.41
C ALA A 114 -2.15 -9.40 0.98
N GLY A 115 -3.33 -9.11 0.43
CA GLY A 115 -4.25 -8.10 0.95
C GLY A 115 -4.75 -8.42 2.37
N GLU A 116 -5.09 -9.68 2.66
CA GLU A 116 -5.48 -10.15 4.00
C GLU A 116 -4.34 -9.92 5.02
N CYS A 117 -3.09 -10.23 4.67
CA CYS A 117 -1.94 -9.96 5.53
C CYS A 117 -1.74 -8.45 5.76
N ALA A 118 -1.79 -7.63 4.69
CA ALA A 118 -1.68 -6.18 4.82
C ALA A 118 -2.77 -5.61 5.72
N ALA A 119 -4.02 -6.05 5.55
CA ALA A 119 -5.15 -5.63 6.37
C ALA A 119 -4.96 -6.02 7.85
N LEU A 120 -4.42 -7.21 8.12
CA LEU A 120 -4.11 -7.67 9.47
C LEU A 120 -3.05 -6.78 10.15
N ILE A 121 -2.01 -6.39 9.42
CA ILE A 121 -0.96 -5.49 9.92
C ILE A 121 -1.50 -4.07 10.15
N LEU A 122 -2.29 -3.54 9.22
CA LEU A 122 -2.90 -2.23 9.33
C LEU A 122 -3.91 -2.15 10.49
N ALA A 123 -4.67 -3.21 10.73
CA ALA A 123 -5.56 -3.31 11.88
C ALA A 123 -4.79 -3.38 13.22
N CYS A 124 -3.60 -3.98 13.21
CA CYS A 124 -2.72 -4.04 14.37
C CYS A 124 -2.07 -2.68 14.68
N TRP A 125 -1.71 -1.91 13.65
CA TRP A 125 -0.93 -0.69 13.79
C TRP A 125 -1.60 0.37 14.67
N ASP A 126 -0.83 0.89 15.61
CA ASP A 126 -1.24 1.92 16.58
C ASP A 126 0.02 2.68 17.01
N PRO A 127 0.25 3.91 16.53
CA PRO A 127 1.55 4.58 16.68
C PRO A 127 1.98 4.79 18.14
N ASP A 128 1.04 4.76 19.09
CA ASP A 128 1.34 4.90 20.52
C ASP A 128 1.69 3.56 21.19
N LEU A 129 1.24 2.43 20.63
CA LEU A 129 1.31 1.11 21.26
C LEU A 129 2.03 0.02 20.45
N ARG A 130 1.93 0.08 19.12
CA ARG A 130 2.28 -0.97 18.15
C ARG A 130 2.76 -0.37 16.83
N ASN A 131 4.02 -0.60 16.47
CA ASN A 131 4.56 -0.21 15.17
C ASN A 131 4.52 -1.36 14.16
N TYR A 132 4.94 -1.12 12.91
CA TYR A 132 4.84 -2.14 11.85
C TYR A 132 5.68 -3.39 12.15
N ALA A 133 6.93 -3.21 12.59
CA ALA A 133 7.78 -4.32 13.03
C ALA A 133 7.13 -5.13 14.16
N GLY A 134 6.58 -4.46 15.17
CA GLY A 134 5.88 -5.11 16.29
C GLY A 134 4.64 -5.87 15.82
N CYS A 135 3.87 -5.30 14.89
CA CYS A 135 2.72 -5.96 14.30
C CYS A 135 3.12 -7.21 13.51
N LEU A 136 4.11 -7.13 12.61
CA LEU A 136 4.62 -8.27 11.85
C LEU A 136 5.02 -9.46 12.73
N GLN A 137 5.55 -9.20 13.93
CA GLN A 137 5.94 -10.24 14.89
C GLN A 137 4.78 -10.83 15.70
N ASN A 138 3.67 -10.11 15.86
CA ASN A 138 2.60 -10.48 16.79
C ASN A 138 1.28 -10.85 16.10
N VAL A 139 1.11 -10.52 14.81
CA VAL A 139 -0.03 -11.02 14.03
C VAL A 139 0.10 -12.53 13.77
N ARG A 140 -1.03 -13.18 13.49
CA ARG A 140 -1.12 -14.60 13.16
C ARG A 140 -0.20 -14.96 12.00
N GLN A 141 0.61 -15.99 12.23
CA GLN A 141 1.54 -16.50 11.23
C GLN A 141 0.87 -17.57 10.36
N CYS A 142 1.16 -17.57 9.06
CA CYS A 142 0.65 -18.58 8.15
C CYS A 142 1.31 -19.94 8.44
N PRO A 143 0.54 -21.05 8.49
CA PRO A 143 1.10 -22.36 8.80
C PRO A 143 1.82 -23.02 7.60
N ASP A 144 1.58 -22.52 6.38
CA ASP A 144 2.23 -22.98 5.15
C ASP A 144 2.34 -21.85 4.12
N ASP A 145 2.91 -22.17 2.96
CA ASP A 145 3.23 -21.29 1.84
C ASP A 145 2.04 -21.03 0.90
N ARG A 146 0.84 -21.52 1.20
CA ARG A 146 -0.34 -21.34 0.33
C ARG A 146 -1.54 -20.80 1.09
N PRO A 147 -1.41 -19.67 1.83
CA PRO A 147 -2.44 -19.19 2.76
C PRO A 147 -3.84 -19.00 2.16
N TRP A 148 -3.93 -18.78 0.84
CA TRP A 148 -5.18 -18.69 0.08
C TRP A 148 -5.97 -20.02 -0.03
N GLU A 149 -5.35 -21.17 0.22
CA GLU A 149 -6.05 -22.46 0.17
C GLU A 149 -6.97 -22.69 1.39
N GLY A 150 -8.16 -23.23 1.14
CA GLY A 150 -9.13 -23.63 2.17
C GLY A 150 -9.97 -22.48 2.73
N ASP A 151 -10.52 -22.66 3.94
CA ASP A 151 -11.22 -21.61 4.69
C ASP A 151 -10.41 -21.22 5.93
N ARG A 152 -9.30 -20.50 5.70
CA ARG A 152 -8.34 -20.18 6.75
C ARG A 152 -8.43 -18.72 7.20
N PRO A 153 -8.18 -18.44 8.48
CA PRO A 153 -8.14 -17.06 8.97
C PRO A 153 -7.01 -16.27 8.30
N PHE A 154 -7.07 -14.95 8.41
CA PHE A 154 -5.97 -14.08 7.98
C PHE A 154 -4.69 -14.47 8.69
N CYS A 155 -3.60 -14.40 7.94
CA CYS A 155 -2.28 -14.67 8.46
C CYS A 155 -1.25 -13.94 7.61
N CYS A 156 -0.06 -13.75 8.17
CA CYS A 156 1.11 -13.27 7.45
C CYS A 156 2.20 -14.36 7.44
N PRO A 157 2.93 -14.54 6.33
CA PRO A 157 4.12 -15.35 6.31
C PRO A 157 5.20 -14.80 7.26
N THR A 158 5.93 -15.69 7.93
CA THR A 158 7.06 -15.30 8.80
C THR A 158 8.18 -14.59 8.05
N ALA A 159 8.25 -14.76 6.74
CA ALA A 159 9.22 -14.09 5.86
C ALA A 159 8.97 -12.58 5.72
N CYS A 160 7.79 -12.06 6.10
CA CYS A 160 7.47 -10.64 5.92
C CYS A 160 8.22 -9.71 6.88
N GLU A 161 8.47 -10.15 8.12
CA GLU A 161 9.27 -9.37 9.07
C GLU A 161 10.71 -9.11 8.61
N PRO A 162 11.51 -10.12 8.23
CA PRO A 162 12.87 -9.87 7.79
C PRO A 162 12.91 -9.06 6.50
N ARG A 163 12.00 -9.32 5.54
CA ARG A 163 11.92 -8.54 4.30
C ARG A 163 11.62 -7.06 4.57
N TYR A 164 10.69 -6.77 5.47
CA TYR A 164 10.41 -5.40 5.92
C TYR A 164 11.65 -4.74 6.52
N GLN A 165 12.34 -5.41 7.45
CA GLN A 165 13.56 -4.87 8.07
C GLN A 165 14.69 -4.63 7.06
N ASP A 166 14.81 -5.48 6.03
CA ASP A 166 15.78 -5.32 4.96
C ASP A 166 15.51 -4.07 4.13
N LEU A 167 14.24 -3.79 3.82
CA LEU A 167 13.82 -2.60 3.07
C LEU A 167 13.98 -1.33 3.91
N ARG A 168 13.68 -1.40 5.21
CA ARG A 168 14.01 -0.34 6.16
C ARG A 168 15.49 -0.02 6.12
N ARG A 169 16.38 -1.03 6.25
CA ARG A 169 17.84 -0.86 6.16
C ARG A 169 18.33 -0.24 4.84
N GLN A 170 17.56 -0.37 3.76
CA GLN A 170 17.85 0.26 2.47
C GLN A 170 17.42 1.74 2.40
N GLY A 171 16.82 2.26 3.48
CA GLY A 171 16.43 3.66 3.61
C GLY A 171 14.96 3.93 3.30
N LEU A 172 14.15 2.92 2.95
CA LEU A 172 12.71 3.11 2.77
C LEU A 172 12.06 3.46 4.11
N ASP A 173 11.10 4.38 4.09
CA ASP A 173 10.25 4.63 5.26
C ASP A 173 9.31 3.44 5.53
N ALA A 174 8.60 3.49 6.65
CA ALA A 174 7.83 2.36 7.17
C ALA A 174 6.72 1.90 6.23
N ALA A 175 5.94 2.85 5.70
CA ALA A 175 4.80 2.53 4.86
C ALA A 175 5.27 1.95 3.52
N HIS A 176 6.29 2.55 2.91
CA HIS A 176 6.86 2.04 1.66
C HIS A 176 7.59 0.71 1.86
N ALA A 177 8.34 0.52 2.95
CA ALA A 177 9.01 -0.74 3.24
C ALA A 177 8.02 -1.88 3.48
N LEU A 178 6.90 -1.63 4.18
CA LEU A 178 5.85 -2.63 4.35
C LEU A 178 5.22 -2.99 3.00
N THR A 179 4.93 -1.98 2.19
CA THR A 179 4.32 -2.17 0.87
C THR A 179 5.23 -2.98 -0.04
N ALA A 180 6.48 -2.56 -0.19
CA ALA A 180 7.47 -3.28 -0.97
C ALA A 180 7.75 -4.69 -0.43
N ALA A 181 7.63 -4.93 0.88
CA ALA A 181 7.80 -6.27 1.43
C ALA A 181 6.69 -7.23 0.97
N ILE A 182 5.45 -6.76 0.86
CA ILE A 182 4.28 -7.58 0.55
C ILE A 182 4.08 -7.75 -0.97
N TRP A 183 4.35 -6.70 -1.76
CA TRP A 183 3.95 -6.66 -3.17
C TRP A 183 5.11 -6.58 -4.18
N ASP A 184 6.29 -6.09 -3.80
CA ASP A 184 7.41 -5.96 -4.74
C ASP A 184 8.28 -7.21 -4.78
N ASP A 185 8.98 -7.42 -5.90
CA ASP A 185 9.92 -8.54 -6.09
C ASP A 185 11.29 -8.27 -5.39
N PRO A 186 11.83 -9.22 -4.60
CA PRO A 186 11.18 -10.43 -4.08
C PRO A 186 10.13 -10.12 -3.02
N SER A 187 8.99 -10.81 -3.11
CA SER A 187 7.85 -10.62 -2.21
C SER A 187 7.94 -11.59 -1.03
N CYS A 188 7.55 -11.14 0.17
CA CYS A 188 7.42 -12.03 1.33
C CYS A 188 6.18 -12.93 1.25
N MET A 189 5.20 -12.57 0.43
CA MET A 189 4.01 -13.36 0.15
C MET A 189 4.32 -14.40 -0.93
N PRO A 190 4.10 -15.70 -0.67
CA PRO A 190 4.33 -16.75 -1.65
C PRO A 190 3.49 -16.56 -2.92
N ALA A 191 4.02 -17.01 -4.06
CA ALA A 191 3.40 -16.97 -5.38
C ALA A 191 3.07 -15.57 -5.93
N MET A 192 3.57 -14.49 -5.31
CA MET A 192 3.53 -13.14 -5.88
C MET A 192 4.64 -12.87 -6.91
N GLU A 193 5.73 -13.63 -6.86
CA GLU A 193 6.94 -13.42 -7.68
C GLU A 193 6.79 -13.91 -9.14
N SER A 194 5.67 -14.54 -9.49
CA SER A 194 5.45 -15.03 -10.84
C SER A 194 4.44 -14.14 -11.56
N GLY A 195 4.94 -13.16 -12.31
CA GLY A 195 4.19 -12.55 -13.41
C GLY A 195 3.85 -13.60 -14.47
N GLN A 196 2.83 -14.40 -14.19
CA GLN A 196 2.21 -15.35 -15.12
C GLN A 196 0.99 -14.71 -15.77
#